data_AF-A0A8J5JME0-F1
#
_entry.id   AF-A0A8J5JME0-F1
#
_cell.length_a   1.000
_cell.length_b   1.000
_cell.length_c   1.000
_cell.angle_alpha   90.00
_cell.angle_beta   90.00
_cell.angle_gamma   90.00
#
_symmetry.space_group_name_H-M   'P 1'
#
loop_
_entity.id
_entity.type
_entity.pdbx_description
1 polymer ?
#
loop_
_entity_poly.entity_id
_entity_poly.type
_entity_poly.pdbx_seq_one_letter_code
_entity_poly.pdbx_strand_id
1 'polypeptide(L)'
;MPKQPATKTPSNVAKKSSVAVTLDVKLDIVKRHEHGEGTSVNGRMHGLAPSMVHSIVKSANKIKKMAGSAIPLTATKVTRFHDAEMESMEPMLSTWIDDQTQRLKTPLSQHMIQQKAV
;
A
#
# COMPACT_ATOMS: atom_id res chain seq x y z
N MET A 1 59.54 -19.82 -25.01
CA MET A 1 59.58 -18.82 -23.91
C MET A 1 58.18 -18.23 -23.75
N PRO A 2 57.68 -17.97 -22.52
CA PRO A 2 56.70 -18.84 -21.83
C PRO A 2 55.24 -18.32 -21.80
N LYS A 3 54.32 -19.27 -21.52
CA LYS A 3 52.92 -19.05 -21.12
C LYS A 3 52.84 -18.26 -19.81
N GLN A 4 51.94 -17.27 -19.73
CA GLN A 4 51.32 -16.88 -18.47
C GLN A 4 49.78 -16.75 -18.61
N PRO A 5 49.03 -17.20 -17.58
CA PRO A 5 47.60 -17.38 -17.62
C PRO A 5 46.87 -16.07 -17.32
N ALA A 6 45.81 -15.77 -18.08
CA ALA A 6 44.89 -14.70 -17.72
C ALA A 6 44.13 -15.12 -16.46
N THR A 7 44.51 -14.49 -15.35
CA THR A 7 43.88 -14.56 -14.05
C THR A 7 42.38 -14.31 -14.17
N LYS A 8 41.57 -15.31 -13.82
CA LYS A 8 40.16 -15.11 -13.49
C LYS A 8 40.15 -14.16 -12.29
N THR A 9 39.82 -12.90 -12.51
CA THR A 9 39.42 -11.99 -11.44
C THR A 9 38.13 -12.56 -10.84
N PRO A 10 38.11 -12.97 -9.56
CA PRO A 10 36.85 -13.20 -8.89
C PRO A 10 36.19 -11.83 -8.78
N SER A 11 35.18 -11.56 -9.61
CA SER A 11 34.27 -10.46 -9.37
C SER A 11 33.62 -10.75 -8.02
N ASN A 12 34.13 -10.11 -6.98
CA ASN A 12 33.50 -10.09 -5.68
C ASN A 12 32.19 -9.32 -5.86
N VAL A 13 31.14 -10.04 -6.25
CA VAL A 13 29.76 -9.59 -6.17
C VAL A 13 29.45 -9.47 -4.68
N ALA A 14 29.93 -8.36 -4.09
CA ALA A 14 29.48 -7.90 -2.80
C ALA A 14 27.96 -7.86 -2.89
N LYS A 15 27.30 -8.78 -2.17
CA LYS A 15 25.85 -8.86 -2.11
C LYS A 15 25.35 -7.50 -1.62
N LYS A 16 24.85 -6.69 -2.56
CA LYS A 16 24.32 -5.34 -2.32
C LYS A 16 23.25 -5.49 -1.23
N SER A 17 23.53 -4.96 -0.05
CA SER A 17 22.58 -4.90 1.06
C SER A 17 21.27 -4.29 0.54
N SER A 18 20.18 -5.04 0.62
CA SER A 18 18.86 -4.56 0.23
C SER A 18 18.43 -3.45 1.20
N VAL A 19 18.66 -2.20 0.84
CA VAL A 19 18.09 -1.05 1.55
C VAL A 19 16.57 -1.19 1.46
N ALA A 20 15.90 -1.25 2.60
CA ALA A 20 14.45 -1.31 2.64
C ALA A 20 13.86 0.01 2.13
N VAL A 21 13.24 -0.03 0.95
CA VAL A 21 12.56 1.13 0.36
C VAL A 21 11.10 1.14 0.81
N THR A 22 10.65 2.27 1.38
CA THR A 22 9.28 2.49 1.84
C THR A 22 8.27 2.47 0.69
N LEU A 23 6.99 2.26 1.00
CA LEU A 23 5.93 2.24 0.00
C LEU A 23 5.81 3.59 -0.72
N ASP A 24 5.96 4.70 0.00
CA ASP A 24 5.87 6.06 -0.54
C ASP A 24 6.93 6.33 -1.62
N VAL A 25 8.18 5.95 -1.36
CA VAL A 25 9.27 6.11 -2.34
C VAL A 25 9.01 5.25 -3.57
N LYS A 26 8.49 4.03 -3.41
CA LYS A 26 8.10 3.17 -4.54
C LYS A 26 6.96 3.79 -5.36
N LEU A 27 5.99 4.43 -4.71
CA LEU A 27 4.89 5.11 -5.38
C LEU A 27 5.36 6.36 -6.15
N ASP A 28 6.26 7.16 -5.55
CA ASP A 28 6.81 8.34 -6.21
C ASP A 28 7.58 7.96 -7.49
N ILE A 29 8.44 6.93 -7.41
CA ILE A 29 9.16 6.39 -8.56
C ILE A 29 8.21 5.94 -9.68
N VAL A 30 7.11 5.25 -9.31
CA VAL A 30 6.11 4.80 -10.30
C VAL A 30 5.43 5.99 -10.97
N LYS A 31 5.00 7.00 -10.20
CA LYS A 31 4.36 8.21 -10.74
C LYS A 31 5.28 8.97 -11.70
N ARG A 32 6.52 9.23 -11.29
CA ARG A 32 7.54 9.91 -12.11
C ARG A 32 7.82 9.15 -13.41
N HIS A 33 7.92 7.83 -13.33
CA HIS A 33 8.14 7.01 -14.51
C HIS A 33 6.96 7.05 -15.50
N GLU A 34 5.72 7.08 -15.00
CA GLU A 34 4.52 7.25 -15.84
C GLU A 34 4.46 8.65 -16.49
N HIS A 35 5.03 9.67 -15.84
CA HIS A 35 5.22 11.00 -16.41
C HIS A 35 6.39 11.09 -17.41
N GLY A 36 7.05 9.97 -17.73
CA GLY A 36 8.13 9.91 -18.72
C GLY A 36 9.54 10.12 -18.15
N GLU A 37 9.70 10.16 -16.82
CA GLU A 37 11.04 10.26 -16.23
C GLU A 37 11.83 8.94 -16.38
N GLY A 38 13.08 9.07 -16.82
CA GLY A 38 13.98 7.94 -17.03
C GLY A 38 14.41 7.26 -15.73
N THR A 39 14.66 5.95 -15.79
CA THR A 39 15.08 5.14 -14.62
C THR A 39 16.37 5.62 -13.97
N SER A 40 17.30 6.17 -14.76
CA SER A 40 18.56 6.74 -14.25
C SER A 40 18.35 8.02 -13.44
N VAL A 41 17.38 8.86 -13.81
CA VAL A 41 17.07 10.11 -13.10
C VAL A 41 16.41 9.79 -11.75
N ASN A 42 15.39 8.93 -11.79
CA ASN A 42 14.73 8.40 -10.59
C ASN A 42 15.72 7.71 -9.63
N GLY A 43 16.66 6.93 -10.18
CA GLY A 43 17.71 6.28 -9.39
C GLY A 43 18.62 7.27 -8.66
N ARG A 44 19.08 8.32 -9.35
CA ARG A 44 19.89 9.38 -8.74
C ARG A 44 19.13 10.13 -7.65
N MET A 45 17.85 10.45 -7.91
CA MET A 45 17.03 11.20 -6.97
C MET A 45 16.80 10.46 -5.64
N HIS A 46 16.56 9.15 -5.70
CA HIS A 46 16.28 8.34 -4.50
C HIS A 46 17.51 7.57 -3.99
N GLY A 47 18.70 7.80 -4.55
CA GLY A 47 19.92 7.06 -4.19
C GLY A 47 19.86 5.56 -4.51
N LEU A 48 19.01 5.16 -5.47
CA LEU A 48 18.78 3.77 -5.85
C LEU A 48 19.58 3.38 -7.09
N ALA A 49 19.99 2.11 -7.13
CA ALA A 49 20.58 1.54 -8.34
C ALA A 49 19.54 1.48 -9.48
N PRO A 50 19.92 1.69 -10.75
CA PRO A 50 19.00 1.61 -11.88
C PRO A 50 18.23 0.28 -11.97
N SER A 51 18.87 -0.84 -11.58
CA SER A 51 18.23 -2.17 -11.52
C SER A 51 17.11 -2.26 -10.48
N MET A 52 17.22 -1.54 -9.37
CA MET A 52 16.19 -1.46 -8.33
C MET A 52 15.00 -0.67 -8.84
N VAL A 53 15.25 0.49 -9.48
CA VAL A 53 14.20 1.32 -10.09
C VAL A 53 13.45 0.53 -11.17
N HIS A 54 14.17 -0.19 -12.02
CA HIS A 54 13.55 -1.05 -13.03
C HIS A 54 12.64 -2.12 -12.41
N SER A 55 13.09 -2.76 -11.33
CA SER A 55 12.29 -3.77 -10.61
C SER A 55 11.04 -3.18 -9.96
N ILE A 56 11.13 -1.94 -9.45
CA ILE A 56 10.00 -1.18 -8.89
C ILE A 56 8.98 -0.86 -9.98
N VAL A 57 9.44 -0.32 -11.12
CA VAL A 57 8.58 -0.04 -12.29
C VAL A 57 7.88 -1.30 -12.79
N LYS A 58 8.60 -2.42 -12.91
CA LYS A 58 8.01 -3.71 -13.30
C LYS A 58 6.91 -4.18 -12.33
N SER A 59 7.03 -3.81 -11.05
CA SER A 59 6.08 -4.16 -10.00
C SER A 59 5.01 -3.07 -9.74
N ALA A 60 4.89 -2.07 -10.62
CA ALA A 60 4.03 -0.90 -10.42
C ALA A 60 2.58 -1.25 -10.07
N ASN A 61 1.98 -2.20 -10.78
CA ASN A 61 0.60 -2.63 -10.54
C ASN A 61 0.41 -3.20 -9.13
N LYS A 62 1.37 -3.98 -8.63
CA LYS A 62 1.33 -4.53 -7.27
C LYS A 62 1.49 -3.42 -6.23
N ILE A 63 2.39 -2.48 -6.48
CA ILE A 63 2.64 -1.32 -5.60
C ILE A 63 1.38 -0.45 -5.50
N LYS A 64 0.71 -0.16 -6.61
CA LYS A 64 -0.56 0.60 -6.63
C LYS A 64 -1.69 -0.12 -5.90
N LYS A 65 -1.82 -1.44 -6.08
CA LYS A 65 -2.80 -2.26 -5.33
C LYS A 65 -2.52 -2.23 -3.83
N MET A 66 -1.25 -2.37 -3.42
CA MET A 66 -0.88 -2.26 -2.01
C MET A 66 -1.18 -0.88 -1.46
N ALA A 67 -1.01 0.19 -2.24
CA ALA A 67 -1.39 1.54 -1.82
C ALA A 67 -2.90 1.74 -1.70
N GLY A 68 -3.70 1.18 -2.63
CA GLY A 68 -5.16 1.23 -2.55
C GLY A 68 -5.74 0.36 -1.44
N SER A 69 -5.05 -0.71 -1.05
CA SER A 69 -5.41 -1.58 0.07
C SER A 69 -4.75 -1.18 1.39
N ALA A 70 -3.79 -0.25 1.38
CA ALA A 70 -3.19 0.30 2.57
C ALA A 70 -4.19 1.26 3.20
N ILE A 71 -5.14 0.67 3.92
CA ILE A 71 -6.03 1.38 4.83
C ILE A 71 -5.12 2.12 5.82
N PRO A 72 -5.29 3.44 6.03
CA PRO A 72 -4.48 4.16 6.99
C PRO A 72 -4.55 3.45 8.35
N LEU A 73 -3.44 3.41 9.09
CA LEU A 73 -3.33 2.69 10.37
C LEU A 73 -4.40 3.12 11.42
N THR A 74 -5.10 4.22 11.16
CA THR A 74 -6.22 4.75 11.96
C THR A 74 -7.59 4.15 11.59
N ALA A 75 -7.73 3.49 10.45
CA ALA A 75 -8.97 2.89 10.00
C ALA A 75 -8.95 1.38 10.27
N THR A 76 -9.32 1.01 11.48
CA THR A 76 -9.60 -0.39 11.84
C THR A 76 -10.87 -0.84 11.12
N LYS A 77 -10.72 -1.43 9.94
CA LYS A 77 -11.84 -2.09 9.24
C LYS A 77 -11.89 -3.55 9.66
N VAL A 78 -12.79 -3.86 10.60
CA VAL A 78 -13.17 -5.24 10.95
C VAL A 78 -13.99 -5.78 9.78
N THR A 79 -13.32 -6.38 8.80
CA THR A 79 -14.00 -7.07 7.69
C THR A 79 -14.39 -8.46 8.20
N ARG A 80 -15.45 -8.52 9.02
CA ARG A 80 -16.15 -9.78 9.32
C ARG A 80 -17.33 -9.83 8.35
N PHE A 81 -17.40 -10.91 7.58
CA PHE A 81 -18.36 -11.25 6.55
C PHE A 81 -19.69 -10.46 6.61
N HIS A 82 -19.97 -9.73 5.53
CA HIS A 82 -21.29 -9.14 5.28
C HIS A 82 -22.23 -10.28 4.87
N ASP A 83 -23.03 -10.78 5.81
CA ASP A 83 -24.14 -11.68 5.47
C ASP A 83 -25.31 -10.86 4.90
N ALA A 84 -26.09 -11.46 3.99
CA ALA A 84 -27.17 -10.78 3.25
C ALA A 84 -28.24 -10.12 4.15
N GLU A 85 -28.39 -10.64 5.37
CA GLU A 85 -29.26 -10.07 6.40
C GLU A 85 -28.75 -8.73 6.94
N MET A 86 -27.42 -8.58 7.05
CA MET A 86 -26.77 -7.36 7.52
C MET A 86 -26.87 -6.23 6.47
N GLU A 87 -26.88 -6.58 5.18
CA GLU A 87 -27.04 -5.61 4.07
C GLU A 87 -28.44 -4.96 4.09
N SER A 88 -29.48 -5.70 4.47
CA SER A 88 -30.83 -5.15 4.64
C SER A 88 -30.94 -4.27 5.89
N MET A 89 -30.20 -4.60 6.95
CA MET A 89 -30.27 -3.93 8.24
C MET A 89 -29.45 -2.62 8.29
N GLU A 90 -28.32 -2.55 7.60
CA GLU A 90 -27.43 -1.39 7.53
C GLU A 90 -28.11 -0.07 7.10
N PRO A 91 -28.93 -0.02 6.03
CA PRO A 91 -29.62 1.21 5.64
C PRO A 91 -30.73 1.62 6.63
N MET A 92 -31.40 0.64 7.25
CA MET A 92 -32.41 0.91 8.28
C MET A 92 -31.79 1.51 9.55
N LEU A 93 -30.66 0.93 10.00
CA LEU A 93 -29.93 1.45 11.15
C LEU A 93 -29.32 2.83 10.86
N SER A 94 -28.81 3.07 9.65
CA SER A 94 -28.27 4.39 9.26
C SER A 94 -29.33 5.47 9.36
N THR A 95 -30.51 5.25 8.75
CA THR A 95 -31.61 6.21 8.81
C THR A 95 -32.12 6.43 10.23
N TRP A 96 -32.15 5.37 11.04
CA TRP A 96 -32.56 5.45 12.44
C TRP A 96 -31.54 6.20 13.31
N ILE A 97 -30.24 5.94 13.14
CA ILE A 97 -29.17 6.65 13.85
C ILE A 97 -29.25 8.15 13.52
N ASP A 98 -29.49 8.51 12.26
CA ASP A 98 -29.64 9.90 11.84
C ASP A 98 -30.85 10.57 12.51
N ASP A 99 -32.02 9.93 12.51
CA ASP A 99 -33.23 10.42 13.19
C ASP A 99 -33.01 10.58 14.71
N GLN A 100 -32.36 9.60 15.35
CA GLN A 100 -32.09 9.67 16.79
C GLN A 100 -31.03 10.72 17.13
N THR A 101 -30.02 10.89 16.29
CA THR A 101 -28.99 11.93 16.47
C THR A 101 -29.59 13.33 16.33
N GLN A 102 -30.53 13.52 15.41
CA GLN A 102 -31.27 14.77 15.26
C GLN A 102 -32.16 15.07 16.47
N ARG A 103 -32.83 14.05 17.04
CA ARG A 103 -33.73 14.20 18.19
C ARG A 103 -32.99 14.43 19.50
N LEU A 104 -31.97 13.63 19.77
CA LEU A 104 -31.30 13.58 21.08
C LEU A 104 -30.09 14.53 21.15
N LYS A 105 -29.56 15.00 20.00
CA LYS A 105 -28.35 15.84 19.89
C LYS A 105 -27.12 15.25 20.60
N THR A 106 -27.13 13.95 20.91
CA THR A 106 -26.05 13.22 21.57
C THR A 106 -25.72 11.96 20.79
N PRO A 107 -24.44 11.55 20.74
CA PRO A 107 -24.06 10.32 20.03
C PRO A 107 -24.68 9.09 20.70
N LEU A 108 -25.22 8.17 19.88
CA LEU A 108 -25.83 6.93 20.35
C LEU A 108 -24.76 5.96 20.88
N SER A 109 -25.07 5.26 21.97
CA SER A 109 -24.22 4.18 22.47
C SER A 109 -24.30 2.94 21.59
N GLN A 110 -23.19 2.20 21.47
CA GLN A 110 -23.14 0.95 20.71
C GLN A 110 -24.18 -0.07 21.16
N HIS A 111 -24.46 -0.13 22.47
CA HIS A 111 -25.46 -1.03 23.03
C HIS A 111 -26.87 -0.77 22.47
N MET A 112 -27.26 0.51 22.34
CA MET A 112 -28.57 0.87 21.78
C MET A 112 -28.69 0.48 20.30
N ILE A 113 -27.61 0.62 19.54
CA ILE A 113 -27.57 0.24 18.12
C ILE A 113 -27.72 -1.28 17.98
N GLN A 114 -27.05 -2.07 18.83
CA GLN A 114 -27.17 -3.52 18.84
C GLN A 114 -28.57 -4.01 19.23
N GLN A 115 -29.25 -3.32 20.16
CA GLN A 115 -30.65 -3.65 20.51
C GLN A 115 -31.61 -3.42 19.34
N LYS A 116 -31.28 -2.51 18.41
CA LYS A 116 -32.09 -2.22 17.23
C LYS A 116 -31.80 -3.14 16.05
N ALA A 117 -30.68 -3.84 16.07
CA ALA A 117 -30.14 -4.67 15.00
C ALA A 117 -30.78 -6.09 14.96
N VAL A 118 -32.13 -6.18 14.93
CA VAL A 118 -32.90 -7.44 14.89
C VAL A 118 -33.93 -7.39 13.79
#